data_AF-A0AAV2MZ37-F1
#
_entry.id   AF-A0AAV2MZ37-F1
#
_cell.length_a   1.000
_cell.length_b   1.000
_cell.length_c   1.000
_cell.angle_alpha   90.00
_cell.angle_beta   90.00
_cell.angle_gamma   90.00
#
_symmetry.space_group_name_H-M   'P 1'
#
loop_
_entity.id
_entity.type
_entity.pdbx_description
1 polymer ?
#
loop_
_entity_poly.entity_id
_entity_poly.type
_entity_poly.pdbx_seq_one_letter_code
_entity_poly.pdbx_strand_id
1 'polypeptide(L)' 'MADKTSDISEREQLLIGVRFFDEENIAIREEFLGFVKLAAMDAKTIATATFYKMKVLMQTSASDKVTMGIQLW' A
#
# COMPACT_ATOMS: atom_id res chain seq x y z
N MET A 1 -23.23 8.65 -26.47
CA MET A 1 -24.00 7.87 -25.47
C MET A 1 -22.96 7.25 -24.55
N ALA A 2 -22.76 7.82 -23.37
CA ALA A 2 -21.77 7.33 -22.41
C ALA A 2 -22.31 6.04 -21.80
N ASP A 3 -21.73 4.92 -22.20
CA ASP A 3 -22.00 3.61 -21.63
C ASP A 3 -21.55 3.60 -20.17
N LYS A 4 -22.47 3.27 -19.27
CA LYS A 4 -22.24 3.14 -17.82
C LYS A 4 -21.57 1.80 -17.52
N THR A 5 -20.46 1.52 -18.19
CA THR A 5 -19.60 0.35 -17.94
C THR A 5 -18.37 0.72 -17.11
N SER A 6 -18.43 1.84 -16.39
CA SER A 6 -17.58 2.03 -15.22
C SER A 6 -18.20 1.27 -14.05
N ASP A 7 -18.15 -0.05 -14.16
CA ASP A 7 -18.25 -0.98 -13.04
C ASP A 7 -16.96 -0.82 -12.21
N ILE A 8 -16.75 0.38 -11.66
CA ILE A 8 -15.60 0.72 -10.84
C ILE A 8 -15.89 0.11 -9.48
N SER A 9 -15.52 -1.17 -9.33
CA SER A 9 -15.37 -1.89 -8.07
C SER A 9 -16.47 -1.57 -7.05
N GLU A 10 -17.47 -2.43 -6.91
CA GLU A 10 -18.48 -2.37 -5.83
C GLU A 10 -17.90 -2.35 -4.39
N ARG A 11 -16.58 -2.23 -4.21
CA ARG A 11 -15.87 -2.12 -2.93
C ARG A 11 -14.73 -1.10 -3.03
N GLU A 12 -14.58 -0.31 -1.98
CA GLU A 12 -13.46 0.61 -1.80
C GLU A 12 -12.14 -0.19 -1.76
N GLN A 13 -11.08 0.33 -2.39
CA GLN A 13 -9.78 -0.33 -2.43
C GLN A 13 -8.69 0.65 -2.01
N LEU A 14 -7.76 0.16 -1.21
CA LEU A 14 -6.55 0.87 -0.82
C LEU A 14 -5.39 0.38 -1.66
N LEU A 15 -4.79 1.31 -2.39
CA LEU A 15 -3.53 1.09 -3.08
C LEU A 15 -2.38 1.43 -2.13
N ILE A 16 -1.40 0.54 -1.98
CA ILE A 16 -0.27 0.74 -1.07
C ILE A 16 1.04 0.73 -1.87
N GLY A 17 1.73 1.87 -1.85
CA GLY A 17 3.12 1.99 -2.30
C GLY A 17 4.01 2.37 -1.13
N VAL A 18 5.27 1.96 -1.18
CA VAL A 18 6.27 2.31 -0.17
C VAL A 18 7.45 2.96 -0.85
N ARG A 19 7.92 4.05 -0.25
CA ARG A 19 9.13 4.73 -0.66
C ARG A 19 10.16 4.67 0.46
N PHE A 20 11.36 4.19 0.13
CA PHE A 20 12.47 4.06 1.08
C PHE A 20 13.80 4.43 0.41
N PHE A 21 14.79 4.74 1.23
CA PHE A 21 16.14 5.00 0.76
C PHE A 21 16.93 3.69 0.77
N ASP A 22 17.44 3.31 -0.39
CA ASP A 22 18.35 2.19 -0.58
C ASP A 22 19.77 2.70 -0.42
N GLU A 23 20.38 2.42 0.74
CA GLU A 23 21.73 2.87 1.09
C GLU A 23 22.81 2.22 0.22
N GLU A 24 22.58 0.99 -0.28
CA GLU A 24 23.55 0.28 -1.12
C GLU A 24 23.69 0.95 -2.49
N ASN A 25 22.56 1.36 -3.06
CA ASN A 25 22.51 2.00 -4.37
C ASN A 25 22.48 3.53 -4.29
N ILE A 26 22.48 4.11 -3.08
CA ILE A 26 22.35 5.55 -2.79
C ILE A 26 21.19 6.15 -3.61
N ALA A 27 20.03 5.50 -3.55
CA ALA A 27 18.89 5.82 -4.39
C ALA A 27 17.58 5.77 -3.61
N ILE A 28 16.64 6.63 -3.97
CA ILE A 28 15.27 6.50 -3.47
C ILE A 28 14.55 5.45 -4.33
N ARG A 29 14.06 4.40 -3.69
CA ARG A 29 13.28 3.35 -4.34
C ARG A 29 11.82 3.45 -3.93
N GLU A 30 10.96 3.13 -4.88
CA GLU A 30 9.52 3.06 -4.69
C GLU A 30 9.06 1.68 -5.14
N GLU A 31 8.31 1.00 -4.26
CA GLU A 31 7.79 -0.33 -4.51
C GLU A 31 6.28 -0.37 -4.33
N PHE A 32 5.64 -1.04 -5.28
CA PHE A 32 4.21 -1.25 -5.29
C PHE A 32 3.84 -2.55 -4.55
N LEU A 33 3.11 -2.43 -3.43
CA LEU A 33 2.76 -3.57 -2.58
C LEU A 33 1.41 -4.22 -2.94
N GLY A 34 0.67 -3.61 -3.88
CA GLY A 34 -0.61 -4.10 -4.36
C GLY A 34 -1.83 -3.37 -3.81
N PHE A 35 -2.98 -3.97 -4.11
CA PHE A 35 -4.29 -3.49 -3.68
C PHE A 35 -4.80 -4.27 -2.48
N VAL A 36 -5.47 -3.57 -1.56
CA VAL A 36 -6.20 -4.16 -0.45
C VAL A 36 -7.66 -3.73 -0.55
N LYS A 37 -8.58 -4.69 -0.64
CA LYS A 37 -10.01 -4.39 -0.57
C LYS A 37 -10.33 -3.90 0.84
N LEU A 38 -10.95 -2.73 0.95
CA LEU A 38 -11.46 -2.20 2.20
C LEU A 38 -12.92 -2.61 2.36
N ALA A 39 -13.31 -2.85 3.61
CA ALA A 39 -14.72 -3.04 3.97
C ALA A 39 -15.45 -1.70 4.13
N ALA A 40 -14.71 -0.63 4.42
CA ALA A 40 -15.19 0.74 4.59
C ALA A 40 -14.02 1.74 4.45
N MET A 41 -14.31 2.96 3.99
CA MET A 41 -13.36 4.07 3.83
C MET A 41 -13.22 4.91 5.11
N ASP A 42 -13.22 4.26 6.28
CA ASP A 42 -12.95 4.92 7.55
C ASP A 42 -11.47 4.76 7.97
N ALA A 43 -10.99 5.71 8.76
CA ALA A 43 -9.59 5.76 9.18
C ALA A 43 -9.13 4.49 9.91
N LYS A 44 -10.02 3.83 10.67
CA LYS A 44 -9.69 2.61 11.41
C LYS A 44 -9.51 1.43 10.45
N THR A 45 -10.40 1.28 9.48
CA THR A 45 -10.30 0.22 8.46
C THR A 45 -9.05 0.41 7.59
N ILE A 46 -8.75 1.63 7.16
CA ILE A 46 -7.53 1.97 6.42
C ILE A 46 -6.27 1.67 7.25
N ALA A 47 -6.18 2.16 8.49
CA ALA A 47 -5.02 1.93 9.35
C ALA A 47 -4.78 0.44 9.62
N THR A 48 -5.85 -0.31 9.85
CA THR A 48 -5.80 -1.76 10.08
C THR A 48 -5.30 -2.49 8.84
N ALA A 49 -5.85 -2.18 7.66
CA ALA A 49 -5.45 -2.76 6.39
C ALA A 49 -3.96 -2.49 6.09
N THR A 50 -3.50 -1.25 6.27
CA THR A 50 -2.09 -0.88 6.10
C THR A 50 -1.19 -1.63 7.07
N PHE A 51 -1.55 -1.70 8.36
CA PHE A 51 -0.74 -2.40 9.36
C PHE A 51 -0.57 -3.89 9.04
N TYR A 52 -1.66 -4.59 8.70
CA TYR A 52 -1.59 -6.01 8.35
C TYR A 52 -0.77 -6.27 7.09
N LYS A 53 -0.95 -5.43 6.05
CA LYS A 53 -0.17 -5.58 4.81
C LYS A 53 1.32 -5.35 5.05
N MET A 54 1.67 -4.34 5.85
CA MET A 54 3.05 -4.04 6.21
C MET A 54 3.68 -5.15 7.06
N LYS A 55 2.93 -5.72 8.02
CA LYS A 55 3.40 -6.82 8.87
C LYS A 55 3.77 -8.06 8.05
N VAL A 56 2.96 -8.41 7.04
CA VAL A 56 3.26 -9.54 6.15
C VAL A 56 4.56 -9.30 5.38
N LEU A 57 4.82 -8.07 4.94
CA LEU A 57 6.04 -7.74 4.19
C LEU A 57 7.31 -7.75 5.05
N MET A 58 7.22 -7.28 6.30
CA MET A 58 8.34 -7.35 7.24
C MET A 58 8.72 -8.78 7.62
N GLN A 59 7.80 -9.74 7.53
CA GLN A 59 8.10 -11.16 7.77
C GLN A 59 8.79 -11.83 6.58
N THR A 60 8.63 -11.28 5.38
CA THR A 60 9.28 -11.77 4.14
C THR A 60 10.66 -11.16 3.92
N SER A 61 10.92 -9.95 4.46
CA SER A 61 12.20 -9.25 4.37
C SER A 61 12.94 -9.22 5.71
N ALA A 62 13.32 -10.39 6.23
CA ALA A 62 14.08 -10.49 7.48
C ALA A 62 15.56 -10.06 7.36
N SER A 63 15.98 -9.37 6.28
CA SER A 63 17.39 -9.02 6.05
C SER A 63 17.71 -7.52 6.05
N ASP A 64 16.79 -6.62 5.74
CA ASP A 64 17.16 -5.22 5.54
C ASP A 64 16.37 -4.25 6.42
N LYS A 65 17.10 -3.33 7.05
CA LYS A 65 16.55 -2.26 7.91
C LYS A 65 15.81 -1.24 7.05
N VAL A 66 14.61 -1.56 6.59
CA VAL A 66 13.79 -0.64 5.79
C VAL A 66 13.08 0.35 6.71
N THR A 67 13.47 1.63 6.64
CA THR A 67 12.70 2.73 7.25
C THR A 67 11.68 3.23 6.22
N MET A 68 10.39 2.97 6.46
CA MET A 68 9.31 3.15 5.48
C MET A 68 8.39 4.33 5.88
N GLY A 69 8.27 5.32 4.99
CA GLY A 69 7.31 6.43 5.14
C GLY A 69 5.98 6.14 4.42
N ILE A 70 4.86 6.50 5.04
CA ILE A 70 3.51 6.40 4.44
C ILE A 70 3.15 7.78 3.85
N GLN A 71 2.82 7.82 2.56
CA GLN A 71 2.26 9.01 1.90
C GLN A 71 0.81 8.69 1.51
N LEU A 72 -0.14 9.51 1.98
CA LEU A 72 -1.53 9.51 1.52
C LEU A 72 -1.68 10.67 0.55
N TRP A 73 -2.04 10.38 -0.70
CA TRP A 73 -2.45 11.37 -1.70
C TRP A 73 -3.94 11.67 -1.58
#